data_AF-A0A9X7S0E5-F1
#
_entry.id   AF-A0A9X7S0E5-F1
#
_cell.length_a   1.000
_cell.length_b   1.000
_cell.length_c   1.000
_cell.angle_alpha   90.00
_cell.angle_beta   90.00
_cell.angle_gamma   90.00
#
_symmetry.space_group_name_H-M   'P 1'
#
loop_
_entity.id
_entity.type
_entity.pdbx_description
1 polymer ?
#
loop_
_entity_poly.entity_id
_entity_poly.type
_entity_poly.pdbx_seq_one_letter_code
_entity_poly.pdbx_strand_id
1 'polypeptide(L)'
;MNKGFKTGFLALVAMLLVACSQGTKQTQTPSVPKSDHHVRLVVKEDTNTVDEKVSFEEGDTVLEVLKDNYEVKEKDGFITAIDGIEQDTKANKYWLFKVNGKMADKGADQITVKNGDSIEFYQEVFK
;
A
#
# COMPACT_ATOMS: atom_id res chain seq x y z
N MET A 1 18.45 24.95 11.98
CA MET A 1 17.81 26.21 12.43
C MET A 1 17.92 27.22 11.29
N ASN A 2 16.88 27.34 10.48
CA ASN A 2 16.83 28.22 9.32
C ASN A 2 15.37 28.34 8.89
N LYS A 3 14.61 29.09 9.72
CA LYS A 3 13.32 29.64 9.34
C LYS A 3 13.59 30.86 8.47
N GLY A 4 13.35 30.72 7.17
CA GLY A 4 13.50 31.78 6.18
C GLY A 4 12.16 32.21 5.62
N PHE A 5 11.76 33.44 5.97
CA PHE A 5 11.09 34.40 5.11
C PHE A 5 9.65 34.10 4.65
N LYS A 6 8.67 34.61 5.43
CA LYS A 6 7.30 34.86 4.99
C LYS A 6 7.09 36.37 4.82
N THR A 7 6.93 36.84 3.59
CA THR A 7 6.11 38.01 3.23
C THR A 7 6.11 38.15 1.71
N GLY A 8 4.94 38.29 1.11
CA GLY A 8 4.85 38.53 -0.33
C GLY A 8 3.42 38.74 -0.83
N PHE A 9 2.93 39.95 -0.60
CA PHE A 9 2.21 40.76 -1.58
C PHE A 9 0.74 40.43 -1.95
N LEU A 10 -0.07 41.44 -1.64
CA LEU A 10 -1.45 41.73 -2.01
C LEU A 10 -1.57 41.96 -3.54
N ALA A 11 -2.50 41.27 -4.22
CA ALA A 11 -3.04 41.72 -5.50
C ALA A 11 -4.46 41.19 -5.68
N LEU A 12 -5.43 42.05 -5.35
CA LEU A 12 -6.83 41.96 -5.71
C LEU A 12 -6.96 42.26 -7.20
N VAL A 13 -7.36 41.28 -8.02
CA VAL A 13 -7.82 41.55 -9.40
C VAL A 13 -9.10 40.77 -9.63
N ALA A 14 -10.22 41.46 -9.48
CA ALA A 14 -11.49 41.06 -10.04
C ALA A 14 -11.48 41.36 -11.54
N MET A 15 -11.53 40.31 -12.37
CA MET A 15 -11.98 40.42 -13.75
C MET A 15 -13.24 39.58 -13.91
N LEU A 16 -14.36 40.28 -13.95
CA LEU A 16 -15.62 39.77 -14.49
C LEU A 16 -15.47 39.70 -16.01
N LEU A 17 -15.42 38.50 -16.57
CA LEU A 17 -15.71 38.27 -17.98
C LEU A 17 -16.78 37.20 -18.08
N VAL A 18 -18.01 37.68 -18.27
CA VAL A 18 -19.13 36.89 -18.74
C VAL A 18 -18.86 36.55 -20.21
N ALA A 19 -18.59 35.27 -20.49
CA ALA A 19 -18.60 34.73 -21.84
C ALA A 19 -19.63 33.59 -21.89
N CYS A 20 -20.86 33.91 -22.28
CA CYS A 20 -21.81 32.93 -22.76
C CYS A 20 -21.40 32.49 -24.17
N SER A 21 -21.13 31.21 -24.35
CA SER A 21 -21.05 30.57 -25.67
C SER A 21 -21.41 29.10 -25.55
N GLN A 22 -22.65 28.81 -25.91
CA GLN A 22 -23.18 27.60 -26.56
C GLN A 22 -22.61 26.23 -26.16
N GLY A 23 -23.53 25.39 -25.67
CA GLY A 23 -23.30 24.01 -25.27
C GLY A 23 -22.52 23.21 -26.30
N THR A 24 -21.28 22.91 -25.93
CA THR A 24 -20.53 21.77 -26.44
C THR A 24 -20.67 20.69 -25.39
N LYS A 25 -21.36 19.61 -25.77
CA LYS A 25 -21.37 18.36 -25.02
C LYS A 25 -19.92 18.01 -24.71
N GLN A 26 -19.59 17.92 -23.43
CA GLN A 26 -18.35 17.31 -23.00
C GLN A 26 -18.30 15.92 -23.62
N THR A 27 -17.47 15.75 -24.64
CA THR A 27 -16.88 14.46 -24.93
C THR A 27 -15.98 14.16 -23.75
N GLN A 28 -16.57 13.56 -22.72
CA GLN A 28 -15.85 12.83 -21.71
C GLN A 28 -15.05 11.77 -22.46
N THR A 29 -13.73 11.95 -22.52
CA THR A 29 -12.81 10.82 -22.55
C THR A 29 -13.35 9.79 -21.54
N PRO A 30 -13.57 8.53 -21.90
CA PRO A 30 -13.92 7.53 -20.90
C PRO A 30 -12.72 7.45 -19.95
N SER A 31 -12.82 8.14 -18.82
CA SER A 31 -12.05 7.83 -17.63
C SER A 31 -12.43 6.40 -17.30
N VAL A 32 -11.54 5.47 -17.66
CA VAL A 32 -11.58 4.11 -17.13
C VAL A 32 -11.79 4.27 -15.62
N PRO A 33 -12.87 3.74 -15.03
CA PRO A 33 -13.04 3.80 -13.58
C PRO A 33 -11.77 3.22 -12.99
N LYS A 34 -11.05 4.02 -12.19
CA LYS A 34 -9.94 3.57 -11.36
C LYS A 34 -10.49 2.35 -10.62
N SER A 35 -10.01 1.19 -10.98
CA SER A 35 -10.54 -0.08 -10.50
C SER A 35 -10.45 -0.10 -8.97
N ASP A 36 -11.57 -0.32 -8.28
CA ASP A 36 -11.68 -0.38 -6.81
C ASP A 36 -11.15 -1.74 -6.28
N HIS A 37 -9.94 -2.06 -6.68
CA HIS A 37 -9.23 -3.27 -6.29
C HIS A 37 -8.64 -3.09 -4.89
N HIS A 38 -9.05 -3.95 -3.98
CA HIS A 38 -8.60 -3.93 -2.60
C HIS A 38 -8.40 -5.32 -2.03
N VAL A 39 -7.51 -5.42 -1.06
CA VAL A 39 -7.31 -6.59 -0.22
C VAL A 39 -7.44 -6.20 1.24
N ARG A 40 -7.68 -7.18 2.11
CA ARG A 40 -7.49 -7.02 3.56
C ARG A 40 -6.05 -7.41 3.88
N LEU A 41 -5.28 -6.49 4.42
CA LEU A 41 -3.90 -6.70 4.84
C LEU A 41 -3.82 -6.69 6.37
N VAL A 42 -3.33 -7.78 6.94
CA VAL A 42 -3.13 -7.94 8.38
C VAL A 42 -1.64 -8.13 8.66
N VAL A 43 -1.06 -7.29 9.50
CA VAL A 43 0.33 -7.42 9.96
C VAL A 43 0.33 -7.61 11.48
N LYS A 44 0.79 -8.79 11.91
CA LYS A 44 0.94 -9.13 13.33
C LYS A 44 2.35 -8.80 13.79
N GLU A 45 2.44 -7.68 14.48
CA GLU A 45 3.63 -7.21 15.19
C GLU A 45 3.73 -7.91 16.56
N ASP A 46 4.84 -7.72 17.28
CA ASP A 46 5.14 -8.44 18.55
C ASP A 46 3.94 -8.54 19.51
N THR A 47 3.31 -7.41 19.85
CA THR A 47 2.13 -7.36 20.73
C THR A 47 0.94 -6.66 20.09
N ASN A 48 1.08 -6.21 18.84
CA ASN A 48 0.10 -5.41 18.13
C ASN A 48 -0.36 -6.13 16.85
N THR A 49 -1.54 -5.80 16.37
CA THR A 49 -2.04 -6.31 15.09
C THR A 49 -2.70 -5.15 14.35
N VAL A 50 -2.17 -4.86 13.17
CA VAL A 50 -2.77 -3.92 12.23
C VAL A 50 -3.64 -4.72 11.27
N ASP A 51 -4.87 -4.28 11.04
CA ASP A 51 -5.85 -4.90 10.15
C ASP A 51 -6.52 -3.80 9.34
N GLU A 52 -6.20 -3.74 8.06
CA GLU A 52 -6.59 -2.65 7.18
C GLU A 52 -7.01 -3.13 5.79
N LYS A 53 -7.71 -2.26 5.08
CA LYS A 53 -8.10 -2.46 3.69
C LYS A 53 -7.22 -1.56 2.83
N VAL A 54 -6.41 -2.16 1.98
CA VAL A 54 -5.45 -1.46 1.11
C VAL A 54 -5.79 -1.68 -0.35
N SER A 55 -5.54 -0.67 -1.19
CA SER A 55 -5.69 -0.78 -2.64
C SER A 55 -4.47 -1.45 -3.28
N PHE A 56 -4.67 -2.05 -4.44
CA PHE A 56 -3.57 -2.62 -5.26
C PHE A 56 -3.86 -2.43 -6.75
N GLU A 57 -2.84 -2.56 -7.59
CA GLU A 57 -2.94 -2.55 -9.05
C GLU A 57 -3.03 -3.97 -9.61
N GLU A 58 -3.80 -4.17 -10.69
CA GLU A 58 -3.93 -5.51 -11.27
C GLU A 58 -2.57 -6.03 -11.78
N GLY A 59 -2.17 -7.19 -11.26
CA GLY A 59 -0.85 -7.77 -11.53
C GLY A 59 0.09 -7.73 -10.33
N ASP A 60 -0.19 -6.89 -9.34
CA ASP A 60 0.62 -6.79 -8.12
C ASP A 60 0.71 -8.13 -7.40
N THR A 61 1.87 -8.35 -6.81
CA THR A 61 2.18 -9.49 -5.96
C THR A 61 1.89 -9.18 -4.50
N VAL A 62 1.79 -10.22 -3.68
CA VAL A 62 1.64 -10.08 -2.21
C VAL A 62 2.78 -9.25 -1.61
N LEU A 63 4.00 -9.37 -2.13
CA LEU A 63 5.14 -8.58 -1.69
C LEU A 63 5.04 -7.10 -2.07
N GLU A 64 4.59 -6.79 -3.29
CA GLU A 64 4.40 -5.41 -3.75
C GLU A 64 3.33 -4.70 -2.92
N VAL A 65 2.19 -5.34 -2.69
CA VAL A 65 1.14 -4.81 -1.82
C VAL A 65 1.67 -4.55 -0.40
N LEU A 66 2.52 -5.43 0.14
CA LEU A 66 3.13 -5.19 1.45
C LEU A 66 4.06 -3.95 1.40
N LYS A 67 4.92 -3.84 0.40
CA LYS A 67 5.90 -2.75 0.25
C LYS A 67 5.28 -1.38 0.00
N ASP A 68 4.12 -1.34 -0.64
CA ASP A 68 3.41 -0.09 -0.88
C ASP A 68 2.84 0.52 0.41
N ASN A 69 2.67 -0.30 1.46
CA ASN A 69 2.08 0.10 2.72
C ASN A 69 3.09 0.10 3.89
N TYR A 70 4.19 -0.66 3.80
CA TYR A 70 5.17 -0.86 4.88
C TYR A 70 6.62 -0.80 4.38
N GLU A 71 7.56 -0.43 5.25
CA GLU A 71 8.99 -0.61 5.01
C GLU A 71 9.37 -2.09 5.17
N VAL A 72 9.75 -2.74 4.07
CA VAL A 72 10.10 -4.17 4.06
C VAL A 72 11.58 -4.35 3.80
N LYS A 73 12.25 -5.15 4.65
CA LYS A 73 13.61 -5.64 4.40
C LYS A 73 13.58 -7.10 3.99
N GLU A 74 14.30 -7.43 2.94
CA GLU A 74 14.42 -8.79 2.43
C GLU A 74 15.86 -9.28 2.41
N LYS A 75 16.02 -10.60 2.50
CA LYS A 75 17.29 -11.28 2.27
C LYS A 75 17.03 -12.65 1.67
N ASP A 76 17.69 -12.93 0.55
CA ASP A 76 17.63 -14.23 -0.14
C ASP A 76 16.19 -14.71 -0.44
N GLY A 77 15.28 -13.78 -0.75
CA GLY A 77 13.86 -14.06 -1.02
C GLY A 77 12.97 -14.18 0.22
N PHE A 78 13.50 -13.94 1.41
CA PHE A 78 12.74 -13.94 2.66
C PHE A 78 12.54 -12.52 3.18
N ILE A 79 11.34 -12.24 3.68
CA ILE A 79 11.07 -11.05 4.47
C ILE A 79 11.75 -11.20 5.83
N THR A 80 12.59 -10.23 6.17
CA THR A 80 13.38 -10.22 7.42
C THR A 80 12.93 -9.13 8.38
N ALA A 81 12.28 -8.08 7.90
CA ALA A 81 11.63 -7.07 8.73
C ALA A 81 10.45 -6.41 8.00
N ILE A 82 9.46 -5.98 8.79
CA ILE A 82 8.34 -5.13 8.37
C ILE A 82 8.29 -3.97 9.38
N ASP A 83 8.35 -2.72 8.90
CA ASP A 83 8.38 -1.48 9.71
C ASP A 83 9.39 -1.51 10.88
N GLY A 84 10.58 -2.03 10.58
CA GLY A 84 11.68 -2.13 11.56
C GLY A 84 11.56 -3.28 12.55
N ILE A 85 10.48 -4.08 12.50
CA ILE A 85 10.31 -5.27 13.34
C ILE A 85 11.04 -6.45 12.70
N GLU A 86 12.24 -6.72 13.20
CA GLU A 86 13.11 -7.78 12.68
C GLU A 86 12.66 -9.17 13.14
N GLN A 87 12.96 -10.17 12.32
CA GLN A 87 12.90 -11.58 12.71
C GLN A 87 13.98 -11.91 13.76
N ASP A 88 13.72 -12.91 14.63
CA ASP A 88 14.70 -13.39 15.61
C ASP A 88 15.25 -14.76 15.20
N THR A 89 16.35 -14.72 14.45
CA THR A 89 17.04 -15.93 13.99
C THR A 89 17.65 -16.77 15.12
N LYS A 90 17.94 -16.18 16.30
CA LYS A 90 18.45 -16.95 17.45
C LYS A 90 17.34 -17.76 18.12
N ALA A 91 16.11 -17.23 18.08
CA ALA A 91 14.92 -17.91 18.57
C ALA A 91 14.19 -18.72 17.49
N ASN A 92 14.76 -18.88 16.28
CA ASN A 92 14.09 -19.49 15.12
C ASN A 92 12.72 -18.87 14.81
N LYS A 93 12.56 -17.56 15.05
CA LYS A 93 11.33 -16.79 14.83
C LYS A 93 11.42 -16.06 13.50
N TYR A 94 10.57 -16.40 12.53
CA TYR A 94 10.62 -15.88 11.16
C TYR A 94 9.29 -15.29 10.70
N TRP A 95 9.34 -14.32 9.79
CA TRP A 95 8.16 -13.81 9.11
C TRP A 95 7.61 -14.84 8.12
N LEU A 96 6.33 -15.12 8.23
CA LEU A 96 5.55 -15.95 7.33
C LEU A 96 4.28 -15.20 6.92
N PHE A 97 3.59 -15.73 5.93
CA PHE A 97 2.33 -15.16 5.51
C PHE A 97 1.31 -16.22 5.06
N LYS A 98 0.04 -15.82 5.11
CA LYS A 98 -1.11 -16.57 4.60
C LYS A 98 -1.85 -15.73 3.58
N VAL A 99 -2.44 -16.41 2.60
CA VAL A 99 -3.42 -15.84 1.69
C VAL A 99 -4.72 -16.61 1.86
N ASN A 100 -5.80 -15.89 2.17
CA ASN A 100 -7.14 -16.44 2.43
C ASN A 100 -7.13 -17.56 3.48
N GLY A 101 -6.37 -17.33 4.56
CA GLY A 101 -6.25 -18.26 5.69
C GLY A 101 -5.40 -19.50 5.43
N LYS A 102 -4.81 -19.64 4.23
CA LYS A 102 -3.95 -20.77 3.86
C LYS A 102 -2.49 -20.33 3.81
N MET A 103 -1.61 -21.18 4.31
CA MET A 103 -0.16 -21.01 4.14
C MET A 103 0.17 -20.96 2.64
N ALA A 104 0.95 -19.96 2.25
CA ALA A 104 1.44 -19.86 0.88
C ALA A 104 2.46 -20.98 0.60
N ASP A 105 2.37 -21.57 -0.60
CA ASP A 105 3.30 -22.57 -1.13
C ASP A 105 4.46 -21.95 -1.92
N LYS A 106 4.39 -20.63 -2.17
CA LYS A 106 5.35 -19.83 -2.93
C LYS A 106 5.75 -18.57 -2.15
N GLY A 107 6.81 -17.92 -2.60
CA GLY A 107 7.22 -16.61 -2.08
C GLY A 107 6.16 -15.53 -2.31
N ALA A 108 6.17 -14.49 -1.47
CA ALA A 108 5.23 -13.37 -1.58
C ALA A 108 5.38 -12.60 -2.91
N ASP A 109 6.57 -12.63 -3.51
CA ASP A 109 6.92 -12.08 -4.82
C ASP A 109 6.37 -12.92 -6.00
N GLN A 110 5.79 -14.09 -5.73
CA GLN A 110 5.33 -15.04 -6.76
C GLN A 110 3.81 -15.26 -6.74
N ILE A 111 3.10 -14.56 -5.86
CA ILE A 111 1.66 -14.69 -5.71
C ILE A 111 1.01 -13.38 -6.09
N THR A 112 0.38 -13.34 -7.27
CA THR A 112 -0.45 -12.21 -7.70
C THR A 112 -1.71 -12.13 -6.84
N VAL A 113 -2.00 -10.93 -6.33
CA VAL A 113 -3.18 -10.68 -5.49
C VAL A 113 -4.46 -10.56 -6.32
N LYS A 114 -5.59 -10.91 -5.71
CA LYS A 114 -6.92 -10.75 -6.30
C LYS A 114 -7.79 -9.89 -5.42
N ASN A 115 -8.75 -9.22 -6.05
CA ASN A 115 -9.68 -8.36 -5.33
C ASN A 115 -10.46 -9.15 -4.28
N GLY A 116 -10.43 -8.66 -3.04
CA GLY A 116 -11.05 -9.30 -1.88
C GLY A 116 -10.18 -10.33 -1.16
N ASP A 117 -8.94 -10.57 -1.59
CA ASP A 117 -8.04 -11.45 -0.85
C ASP A 117 -7.77 -10.95 0.57
N SER A 118 -7.56 -11.87 1.50
CA SER A 118 -7.06 -11.58 2.85
C SER A 118 -5.62 -12.08 2.97
N ILE A 119 -4.71 -11.16 3.22
CA ILE A 119 -3.28 -11.42 3.38
C ILE A 119 -2.92 -11.17 4.84
N GLU A 120 -2.26 -12.13 5.48
CA GLU A 120 -1.84 -12.03 6.88
C GLU A 120 -0.36 -12.33 7.00
N PHE A 121 0.43 -11.36 7.46
CA PHE A 121 1.84 -11.52 7.83
C PHE A 121 1.97 -11.69 9.34
N TYR A 122 2.79 -12.64 9.77
CA TYR A 122 3.00 -12.95 11.19
C TYR A 122 4.36 -13.60 11.42
N GLN A 123 4.82 -13.58 12.66
CA GLN A 123 6.04 -14.29 13.06
C GLN A 123 5.71 -15.66 13.66
N GLU A 124 6.43 -16.70 13.23
CA GLU A 124 6.30 -18.08 13.72
C GLU A 124 7.65 -18.58 14.26
N VAL A 125 7.62 -19.31 15.37
CA VAL A 125 8.80 -19.94 15.97
C VAL A 125 8.88 -21.41 15.53
N PHE A 126 9.96 -21.78 14.86
CA PHE A 126 10.23 -23.18 14.49
C PHE A 126 11.02 -23.89 15.60
N LYS A 127 10.52 -25.07 15.99
CA LYS A 127 11.13 -25.93 17.02
C LYS A 127 11.86 -27.11 16.40
#